data_AF-A0A8H7NDX7-F1
#
_entry.id   AF-A0A8H7NDX7-F1
#
_cell.length_a   1.000
_cell.length_b   1.000
_cell.length_c   1.000
_cell.angle_alpha   90.00
_cell.angle_beta   90.00
_cell.angle_gamma   90.00
#
_symmetry.space_group_name_H-M   'P 1'
#
loop_
_entity.id
_entity.type
_entity.pdbx_description
1 polymer ?
#
loop_
_entity_poly.entity_id
_entity_poly.type
_entity_poly.pdbx_seq_one_letter_code
_entity_poly.pdbx_strand_id
1 'polypeptide(L)'
;MRATLISALLSISSLGLALDVSDSRDTDLSSWPAVEANAVSARSYELWNRPVKRQSGWSPPSNLATPLKQVWDHCLNTYSNGLFGFKNYGWDQIIATGGKINMCVRWESSTAVTEAQRAQIATVVNQQYQKWFQWLYGYDSFPYSNIQVNVVGWAVRDRSLLQGSTSGITVYTDKDSGGAPQCSEACGRFFHQDGNYNSCPGGAANHYDQSLWLTDGFGGGAGGDWGQRIGREYFMGALSSSNIHILLHEMGHTFGLDDFYDWTPSGVSSFIMLAGSASQITDFDGWMLRNWWYELSRNRGWRSGGTTPTTTTTSSAANPTSTSGGTAPAFVPTGHGSGNRSGTGQVQILVQYPVLQRLSNMVDFALGLGYGSSLGLSEPSYQALIEQLSHGDWGFHDTISS
;
A
#
# COMPACT_ATOMS: atom_id res chain seq x y z
N MET A 1 -49.79 23.09 10.90
CA MET A 1 -48.54 23.68 10.35
C MET A 1 -47.50 22.57 10.29
N ARG A 2 -46.88 22.38 9.12
CA ARG A 2 -46.03 21.22 8.79
C ARG A 2 -44.69 21.32 9.52
N ALA A 3 -44.32 20.29 10.27
CA ALA A 3 -42.97 20.10 10.79
C ALA A 3 -42.13 19.43 9.70
N THR A 4 -41.10 20.14 9.24
CA THR A 4 -40.13 19.65 8.26
C THR A 4 -39.19 18.67 8.95
N LEU A 5 -39.29 17.38 8.63
CA LEU A 5 -38.31 16.37 9.02
C LEU A 5 -37.04 16.60 8.18
N ILE A 6 -35.98 17.04 8.85
CA ILE A 6 -34.62 17.08 8.30
C ILE A 6 -34.09 15.64 8.37
N SER A 7 -33.99 14.99 7.21
CA SER A 7 -33.24 13.73 7.08
C SER A 7 -31.75 14.04 7.21
N ALA A 8 -31.16 13.70 8.35
CA ALA A 8 -29.71 13.60 8.50
C ALA A 8 -29.25 12.34 7.77
N LEU A 9 -28.65 12.51 6.59
CA LEU A 9 -27.86 11.47 5.93
C LEU A 9 -26.56 11.31 6.73
N LEU A 10 -26.46 10.24 7.54
CA LEU A 10 -25.15 9.75 7.99
C LEU A 10 -24.41 9.22 6.75
N SER A 11 -23.41 9.96 6.28
CA SER A 11 -22.41 9.44 5.36
C SER A 11 -21.59 8.38 6.13
N ILE A 12 -21.87 7.11 5.86
CA ILE A 12 -21.00 6.02 6.29
C ILE A 12 -19.72 6.18 5.45
N SER A 13 -18.66 6.72 6.05
CA SER A 13 -17.33 6.67 5.44
C SER A 13 -16.94 5.19 5.33
N SER A 14 -16.63 4.76 4.11
CA SER A 14 -16.02 3.45 3.88
C SER A 14 -14.68 3.43 4.59
N LEU A 15 -14.59 2.66 5.68
CA LEU A 15 -13.32 2.34 6.33
C LEU A 15 -12.45 1.62 5.31
N GLY A 16 -11.45 2.32 4.76
CA GLY A 16 -10.41 1.71 3.94
C GLY A 16 -9.68 0.68 4.78
N LEU A 17 -9.63 -0.57 4.32
CA LEU A 17 -8.79 -1.59 4.91
C LEU A 17 -7.38 -1.37 4.36
N ALA A 18 -6.39 -1.13 5.21
CA ALA A 18 -4.99 -1.21 4.84
C ALA A 18 -4.53 -2.66 4.96
N LEU A 19 -3.69 -3.12 4.04
CA LEU A 19 -2.87 -4.31 4.30
C LEU A 19 -1.53 -3.85 4.83
N ASP A 20 -1.23 -4.23 6.07
CA ASP A 20 0.00 -3.84 6.76
C ASP A 20 1.15 -4.73 6.30
N VAL A 21 2.00 -4.18 5.42
CA VAL A 21 3.19 -4.83 4.86
C VAL A 21 4.48 -4.14 5.31
N SER A 22 4.36 -2.96 5.93
CA SER A 22 5.45 -2.22 6.55
C SER A 22 5.47 -2.51 8.06
N ASP A 23 6.64 -2.59 8.65
CA ASP A 23 6.85 -2.83 10.09
C ASP A 23 7.04 -1.50 10.82
N SER A 24 6.57 -1.41 12.07
CA SER A 24 6.71 -0.17 12.84
C SER A 24 8.16 0.23 13.10
N ARG A 25 9.11 -0.72 12.99
CA ARG A 25 10.56 -0.47 13.04
C ARG A 25 11.06 0.45 11.92
N ASP A 26 10.36 0.57 10.79
CA ASP A 26 10.74 1.52 9.73
C ASP A 26 10.65 2.96 10.21
N THR A 27 9.84 3.24 11.21
CA THR A 27 9.66 4.59 11.74
C THR A 27 10.83 5.04 12.64
N ASP A 28 11.67 4.10 13.09
CA ASP A 28 12.85 4.36 13.92
C ASP A 28 14.08 4.63 13.04
N LEU A 29 14.76 5.75 13.30
CA LEU A 29 16.05 6.11 12.69
C LEU A 29 17.11 5.02 12.87
N SER A 30 17.04 4.21 13.92
CA SER A 30 18.02 3.15 14.17
C SER A 30 18.01 2.05 13.10
N SER A 31 16.87 1.83 12.43
CA SER A 31 16.72 0.93 11.28
C SER A 31 17.38 1.47 10.01
N TRP A 32 17.74 2.75 10.01
CA TRP A 32 18.37 3.47 8.90
C TRP A 32 19.75 3.99 9.28
N PRO A 33 20.72 3.10 9.63
CA PRO A 33 22.09 3.55 9.83
C PRO A 33 22.55 4.29 8.58
N ALA A 34 23.43 5.28 8.74
CA ALA A 34 24.05 5.98 7.63
C ALA A 34 24.83 4.96 6.79
N VAL A 35 24.16 4.37 5.79
CA VAL A 35 24.82 3.62 4.74
C VAL A 35 25.60 4.69 4.03
N GLU A 36 26.92 4.70 4.21
CA GLU A 36 27.78 5.57 3.42
C GLU A 36 27.29 5.42 1.98
N ALA A 37 26.95 6.56 1.36
CA ALA A 37 26.83 6.64 -0.07
C ALA A 37 28.26 6.39 -0.59
N ASN A 38 28.68 5.12 -0.53
CA ASN A 38 29.87 4.65 -1.19
C ASN A 38 29.73 5.22 -2.59
N ALA A 39 30.64 6.11 -2.94
CA ALA A 39 30.75 6.62 -4.29
C ALA A 39 30.97 5.38 -5.14
N VAL A 40 29.88 4.79 -5.62
CA VAL A 40 29.91 3.60 -6.45
C VAL A 40 30.63 4.09 -7.69
N SER A 41 31.88 3.66 -7.80
CA SER A 41 32.75 3.88 -8.93
C SER A 41 31.92 3.84 -10.21
N ALA A 42 31.96 4.91 -11.00
CA ALA A 42 31.29 5.01 -12.29
C ALA A 42 31.81 4.00 -13.34
N ARG A 43 32.57 2.99 -12.92
CA ARG A 43 32.98 1.84 -13.72
C ARG A 43 32.26 0.60 -13.20
N SER A 44 31.46 0.01 -14.08
CA SER A 44 30.80 -1.31 -14.03
C SER A 44 29.41 -1.46 -13.41
N TYR A 45 28.48 -0.53 -13.71
CA TYR A 45 27.06 -0.88 -13.82
C TYR A 45 26.51 -0.39 -15.16
N GLU A 46 27.07 -0.93 -16.24
CA GLU A 46 26.32 -0.98 -17.50
C GLU A 46 25.03 -1.76 -17.22
N LEU A 47 23.89 -1.08 -17.17
CA LEU A 47 22.65 -1.50 -17.85
C LEU A 47 22.20 -2.97 -17.74
N TRP A 48 22.52 -3.70 -16.66
CA TRP A 48 22.07 -5.09 -16.49
C TRP A 48 20.56 -5.19 -16.21
N ASN A 49 19.89 -4.08 -15.89
CA ASN A 49 18.52 -4.09 -15.36
C ASN A 49 17.45 -3.56 -16.32
N ARG A 50 17.82 -3.21 -17.57
CA ARG A 50 16.83 -3.20 -18.65
C ARG A 50 16.72 -4.64 -19.17
N PRO A 51 15.54 -5.24 -19.28
CA PRO A 51 15.37 -6.38 -20.16
C PRO A 51 15.79 -5.95 -21.57
N VAL A 52 17.00 -6.30 -21.99
CA VAL A 52 17.47 -6.07 -23.37
C VAL A 52 16.58 -6.85 -24.35
N LYS A 53 15.86 -7.85 -23.84
CA LYS A 53 14.82 -8.62 -24.54
C LYS A 53 13.57 -8.70 -23.68
N ARG A 54 12.40 -8.66 -24.32
CA ARG A 54 11.13 -9.01 -23.66
C ARG A 54 11.29 -10.38 -23.01
N GLN A 55 11.01 -10.47 -21.71
CA GLN A 55 11.04 -11.72 -20.97
C GLN A 55 9.60 -12.13 -20.66
N SER A 56 9.27 -13.41 -20.86
CA SER A 56 7.97 -13.98 -20.47
C SER A 56 8.18 -15.03 -19.37
N GLY A 57 7.25 -15.10 -18.42
CA GLY A 57 7.26 -16.10 -17.37
C GLY A 57 8.27 -15.85 -16.23
N TRP A 58 8.28 -16.80 -15.29
CA TRP A 58 9.14 -16.78 -14.11
C TRP A 58 10.43 -17.53 -14.40
N SER A 59 11.54 -16.79 -14.48
CA SER A 59 12.87 -17.34 -14.71
C SER A 59 13.92 -16.38 -14.12
N PRO A 60 14.05 -16.33 -12.78
CA PRO A 60 15.10 -15.56 -12.13
C PRO A 60 16.48 -16.22 -12.34
N PRO A 61 17.58 -15.48 -12.15
CA PRO A 61 18.92 -16.04 -12.05
C PRO A 61 18.98 -17.18 -11.03
N SER A 62 19.75 -18.23 -11.32
CA SER A 62 19.78 -19.45 -10.52
C SER A 62 20.22 -19.20 -9.06
N ASN A 63 21.10 -18.22 -8.83
CA ASN A 63 21.53 -17.82 -7.50
C ASN A 63 20.45 -17.06 -6.70
N LEU A 64 19.42 -16.51 -7.37
CA LEU A 64 18.31 -15.82 -6.73
C LEU A 64 17.05 -16.70 -6.62
N ALA A 65 16.95 -17.79 -7.37
CA ALA A 65 15.74 -18.62 -7.41
C ALA A 65 15.31 -19.16 -6.03
N THR A 66 16.25 -19.70 -5.25
CA THR A 66 15.98 -20.21 -3.90
C THR A 66 15.53 -19.10 -2.93
N PRO A 67 16.28 -18.00 -2.74
CA PRO A 67 15.85 -16.95 -1.83
C PRO A 67 14.53 -16.29 -2.25
N LEU A 68 14.28 -16.09 -3.56
CA LEU A 68 13.00 -15.54 -4.05
C LEU A 68 11.81 -16.46 -3.72
N LYS A 69 12.01 -17.78 -3.83
CA LYS A 69 10.98 -18.75 -3.43
C LYS A 69 10.70 -18.67 -1.93
N GLN A 70 11.74 -18.56 -1.10
CA GLN A 70 11.58 -18.43 0.35
C GLN A 70 10.78 -17.18 0.72
N VAL A 71 11.08 -16.04 0.09
CA VAL A 71 10.31 -14.80 0.29
C VAL A 71 8.85 -14.99 -0.07
N TRP A 72 8.57 -15.59 -1.22
CA TRP A 72 7.19 -15.79 -1.65
C TRP A 72 6.41 -16.75 -0.75
N ASP A 73 7.03 -17.87 -0.37
CA ASP A 73 6.44 -18.81 0.57
C ASP A 73 6.17 -18.13 1.93
N HIS A 74 7.09 -17.27 2.38
CA HIS A 74 6.92 -16.47 3.59
C HIS A 74 5.72 -15.52 3.48
N CYS A 75 5.66 -14.71 2.42
CA CYS A 75 4.53 -13.80 2.14
C CYS A 75 3.19 -14.55 2.13
N LEU A 76 3.12 -15.71 1.45
CA LEU A 76 1.91 -16.52 1.41
C LEU A 76 1.51 -17.04 2.78
N ASN A 77 2.47 -17.43 3.61
CA ASN A 77 2.19 -17.91 4.97
C ASN A 77 1.69 -16.76 5.87
N THR A 78 2.39 -15.63 5.87
CA THR A 78 2.10 -14.44 6.68
C THR A 78 0.73 -13.84 6.33
N TYR A 79 0.39 -13.77 5.04
CA TYR A 79 -0.81 -13.08 4.54
C TYR A 79 -1.84 -14.03 3.90
N SER A 80 -1.81 -15.33 4.21
CA SER A 80 -2.64 -16.39 3.61
C SER A 80 -4.15 -16.08 3.53
N ASN A 81 -4.67 -15.25 4.44
CA ASN A 81 -6.09 -14.89 4.49
C ASN A 81 -6.46 -13.61 3.72
N GLY A 82 -5.50 -12.93 3.08
CA GLY A 82 -5.71 -11.59 2.54
C GLY A 82 -4.88 -11.19 1.33
N LEU A 83 -3.77 -11.88 1.03
CA LEU A 83 -2.81 -11.47 -0.01
C LEU A 83 -3.49 -11.31 -1.39
N PHE A 84 -4.19 -12.34 -1.86
CA PHE A 84 -4.96 -12.22 -3.10
C PHE A 84 -6.33 -11.56 -2.91
N GLY A 85 -6.81 -11.44 -1.67
CA GLY A 85 -8.10 -10.79 -1.37
C GLY A 85 -8.03 -9.28 -1.47
N PHE A 86 -6.88 -8.68 -1.12
CA PHE A 86 -6.66 -7.25 -1.08
C PHE A 86 -6.56 -6.65 -2.49
N LYS A 87 -7.32 -5.58 -2.77
CA LYS A 87 -7.52 -5.02 -4.13
C LYS A 87 -7.07 -3.58 -4.27
N ASN A 88 -6.18 -3.11 -3.39
CA ASN A 88 -5.69 -1.73 -3.44
C ASN A 88 -4.16 -1.62 -3.49
N TYR A 89 -3.43 -2.70 -3.77
CA TYR A 89 -1.98 -2.58 -4.00
C TYR A 89 -1.70 -1.57 -5.11
N GLY A 90 -0.47 -1.03 -5.14
CA GLY A 90 0.02 -0.21 -6.26
C GLY A 90 -0.21 -0.88 -7.62
N TRP A 91 -0.23 -2.22 -7.67
CA TRP A 91 -0.63 -3.02 -8.83
C TRP A 91 -2.07 -2.76 -9.30
N ASP A 92 -3.04 -2.89 -8.40
CA ASP A 92 -4.44 -2.60 -8.69
C ASP A 92 -4.63 -1.11 -9.05
N GLN A 93 -3.79 -0.24 -8.46
CA GLN A 93 -3.79 1.19 -8.74
C GLN A 93 -3.41 1.49 -10.19
N ILE A 94 -2.23 1.04 -10.62
CA ILE A 94 -1.76 1.26 -11.99
C ILE A 94 -2.65 0.60 -13.05
N ILE A 95 -3.33 -0.50 -12.73
CA ILE A 95 -4.25 -1.15 -13.67
C ILE A 95 -5.53 -0.31 -13.80
N ALA A 96 -6.13 0.13 -12.69
CA ALA A 96 -7.36 0.91 -12.71
C ALA A 96 -7.19 2.27 -13.40
N THR A 97 -6.01 2.88 -13.32
CA THR A 97 -5.72 4.21 -13.90
C THR A 97 -5.17 4.16 -15.33
N GLY A 98 -4.93 2.96 -15.88
CA GLY A 98 -4.31 2.82 -17.20
C GLY A 98 -2.85 3.27 -17.24
N GLY A 99 -2.08 3.01 -16.17
CA GLY A 99 -0.65 3.30 -16.11
C GLY A 99 -0.32 4.68 -15.54
N LYS A 100 -1.11 5.15 -14.57
CA LYS A 100 -0.86 6.40 -13.85
C LYS A 100 -0.93 6.22 -12.34
N ILE A 101 -0.24 7.07 -11.60
CA ILE A 101 -0.43 7.22 -10.16
C ILE A 101 -0.55 8.72 -9.91
N ASN A 102 -1.70 9.14 -9.42
CA ASN A 102 -1.92 10.51 -8.99
C ASN A 102 -1.63 10.61 -7.49
N MET A 103 -0.67 11.45 -7.12
CA MET A 103 -0.24 11.65 -5.75
C MET A 103 -0.73 12.99 -5.21
N CYS A 104 -1.12 12.99 -3.94
CA CYS A 104 -1.32 14.21 -3.17
C CYS A 104 -0.20 14.34 -2.13
N VAL A 105 0.46 15.50 -2.05
CA VAL A 105 1.48 15.73 -1.02
C VAL A 105 0.80 16.24 0.25
N ARG A 106 0.99 15.55 1.35
CA ARG A 106 0.57 15.96 2.69
C ARG A 106 1.75 16.65 3.38
N TRP A 107 1.72 17.97 3.41
CA TRP A 107 2.81 18.81 3.94
C TRP A 107 2.59 19.08 5.43
N GLU A 108 3.02 18.14 6.26
CA GLU A 108 3.00 18.22 7.73
C GLU A 108 4.18 19.05 8.23
N SER A 109 4.25 20.30 7.79
CA SER A 109 5.33 21.20 8.16
C SER A 109 4.87 22.62 8.35
N SER A 110 5.66 23.33 9.16
CA SER A 110 5.55 24.78 9.27
C SER A 110 6.35 25.59 8.29
N THR A 111 7.25 24.95 7.56
CA THR A 111 8.15 25.60 6.61
C THR A 111 7.42 25.92 5.31
N ALA A 112 7.65 27.12 4.77
CA ALA A 112 7.14 27.47 3.45
C ALA A 112 7.84 26.65 2.35
N VAL A 113 7.10 26.31 1.31
CA VAL A 113 7.60 25.59 0.14
C VAL A 113 7.34 26.40 -1.13
N THR A 114 8.39 26.62 -1.90
CA THR A 114 8.33 27.37 -3.16
C THR A 114 7.77 26.52 -4.30
N GLU A 115 7.27 27.17 -5.35
CA GLU A 115 6.84 26.50 -6.58
C GLU A 115 7.95 25.65 -7.20
N ALA A 116 9.19 26.16 -7.22
CA ALA A 116 10.35 25.43 -7.72
C ALA A 116 10.62 24.15 -6.89
N GLN A 117 10.53 24.24 -5.57
CA GLN A 117 10.65 23.06 -4.71
C GLN A 117 9.51 22.07 -4.97
N ARG A 118 8.26 22.51 -5.10
CA ARG A 118 7.14 21.61 -5.42
C ARG A 118 7.33 20.89 -6.77
N ALA A 119 7.79 21.61 -7.79
CA ALA A 119 8.12 21.02 -9.09
C ALA A 119 9.27 20.00 -9.00
N GLN A 120 10.29 20.30 -8.18
CA GLN A 120 11.39 19.37 -7.91
C GLN A 120 10.90 18.12 -7.19
N ILE A 121 10.03 18.26 -6.18
CA ILE A 121 9.42 17.14 -5.46
C ILE A 121 8.66 16.24 -6.44
N ALA A 122 7.79 16.80 -7.28
CA ALA A 122 7.05 16.04 -8.28
C ALA A 122 7.98 15.28 -9.25
N THR A 123 9.05 15.93 -9.69
CA THR A 123 10.07 15.33 -10.57
C THR A 123 10.78 14.16 -9.88
N VAL A 124 11.27 14.38 -8.67
CA VAL A 124 12.04 13.40 -7.90
C VAL A 124 11.19 12.19 -7.54
N VAL A 125 9.94 12.38 -7.07
CA VAL A 125 9.05 11.27 -6.73
C VAL A 125 8.79 10.38 -7.94
N ASN A 126 8.50 10.98 -9.10
CA ASN A 126 8.38 10.21 -10.34
C ASN A 126 9.68 9.46 -10.69
N GLN A 127 10.84 10.11 -10.57
CA GLN A 127 12.14 9.47 -10.83
C GLN A 127 12.41 8.28 -9.90
N GLN A 128 12.06 8.38 -8.60
CA GLN A 128 12.24 7.27 -7.66
C GLN A 128 11.30 6.10 -7.99
N TYR A 129 10.03 6.35 -8.32
CA TYR A 129 9.12 5.32 -8.83
C TYR A 129 9.61 4.65 -10.12
N GLN A 130 10.20 5.41 -11.05
CA GLN A 130 10.73 4.83 -12.29
C GLN A 130 11.80 3.78 -12.02
N LYS A 131 12.56 3.87 -10.91
CA LYS A 131 13.56 2.84 -10.57
C LYS A 131 12.91 1.49 -10.28
N TRP A 132 11.74 1.47 -9.66
CA TRP A 132 10.93 0.26 -9.51
C TRP A 132 10.32 -0.16 -10.85
N PHE A 133 9.68 0.76 -11.59
CA PHE A 133 8.96 0.40 -12.83
C PHE A 133 9.86 -0.10 -13.97
N GLN A 134 11.12 0.32 -14.02
CA GLN A 134 12.09 -0.16 -15.01
C GLN A 134 12.29 -1.68 -14.95
N TRP A 135 12.06 -2.31 -13.79
CA TRP A 135 12.09 -3.77 -13.65
C TRP A 135 10.94 -4.46 -14.39
N LEU A 136 9.84 -3.78 -14.67
CA LEU A 136 8.60 -4.35 -15.20
C LEU A 136 8.42 -4.12 -16.69
N TYR A 137 9.00 -3.05 -17.25
CA TYR A 137 8.79 -2.72 -18.66
C TYR A 137 9.31 -3.84 -19.58
N GLY A 138 8.39 -4.44 -20.34
CA GLY A 138 8.68 -5.57 -21.23
C GLY A 138 8.79 -6.93 -20.53
N TYR A 139 8.46 -7.01 -19.24
CA TYR A 139 8.42 -8.25 -18.46
C TYR A 139 7.00 -8.84 -18.40
N ASP A 140 6.89 -10.14 -18.67
CA ASP A 140 5.72 -11.01 -18.49
C ASP A 140 4.36 -10.38 -18.80
N SER A 141 4.25 -9.78 -20.00
CA SER A 141 3.04 -9.12 -20.51
C SER A 141 2.56 -7.94 -19.65
N PHE A 142 3.46 -7.31 -18.89
CA PHE A 142 3.18 -6.04 -18.23
C PHE A 142 2.72 -5.01 -19.29
N PRO A 143 1.55 -4.37 -19.10
CA PRO A 143 0.87 -3.66 -20.18
C PRO A 143 1.46 -2.28 -20.49
N TYR A 144 2.34 -1.77 -19.62
CA TYR A 144 2.86 -0.41 -19.71
C TYR A 144 4.34 -0.39 -20.09
N SER A 145 4.73 0.61 -20.87
CA SER A 145 6.13 0.96 -21.15
C SER A 145 6.57 2.25 -20.47
N ASN A 146 5.62 2.96 -19.85
CA ASN A 146 5.83 4.17 -19.08
C ASN A 146 4.62 4.39 -18.16
N ILE A 147 4.82 4.30 -16.85
CA ILE A 147 3.83 4.69 -15.85
C ILE A 147 4.09 6.14 -15.47
N GLN A 148 3.05 6.98 -15.46
CA GLN A 148 3.15 8.38 -15.10
C GLN A 148 2.84 8.58 -13.61
N VAL A 149 3.77 9.12 -12.84
CA VAL A 149 3.50 9.54 -11.46
C VAL A 149 3.37 11.05 -11.44
N ASN A 150 2.19 11.55 -11.03
CA ASN A 150 1.85 12.97 -11.08
C ASN A 150 1.54 13.47 -9.67
N VAL A 151 2.09 14.62 -9.28
CA VAL A 151 1.61 15.32 -8.07
C VAL A 151 0.44 16.22 -8.48
N VAL A 152 -0.78 15.85 -8.06
CA VAL A 152 -2.03 16.52 -8.46
C VAL A 152 -2.63 17.36 -7.33
N GLY A 153 -2.15 17.20 -6.10
CA GLY A 153 -2.67 17.92 -4.95
C GLY A 153 -1.66 18.14 -3.84
N TRP A 154 -1.96 19.12 -2.99
CA TRP A 154 -1.18 19.49 -1.82
C TRP A 154 -2.10 19.80 -0.65
N ALA A 155 -1.93 19.10 0.47
CA ALA A 155 -2.55 19.45 1.73
C ALA A 155 -1.57 20.23 2.61
N VAL A 156 -2.00 21.40 3.07
CA VAL A 156 -1.21 22.29 3.93
C VAL A 156 -2.09 22.82 5.05
N ARG A 157 -1.48 23.09 6.21
CA ARG A 157 -2.19 23.74 7.34
C ARG A 157 -2.60 25.19 7.05
N ASP A 158 -1.86 25.86 6.16
CA ASP A 158 -2.15 27.21 5.68
C ASP A 158 -1.71 27.33 4.20
N ARG A 159 -2.59 27.85 3.35
CA ARG A 159 -2.33 28.10 1.92
C ARG A 159 -1.12 29.01 1.71
N SER A 160 -0.84 29.92 2.65
CA SER A 160 0.30 30.83 2.59
C SER A 160 1.67 30.13 2.57
N LEU A 161 1.72 28.86 3.01
CA LEU A 161 2.93 28.03 2.95
C LEU A 161 3.31 27.65 1.51
N LEU A 162 2.35 27.64 0.59
CA LEU A 162 2.61 27.39 -0.83
C LEU A 162 2.97 28.69 -1.53
N GLN A 163 4.26 29.00 -1.58
CA GLN A 163 4.75 30.21 -2.26
C GLN A 163 4.75 30.00 -3.78
N GLY A 164 4.45 31.06 -4.54
CA GLY A 164 4.36 31.02 -6.00
C GLY A 164 3.01 30.50 -6.51
N SER A 165 2.97 30.05 -7.77
CA SER A 165 1.75 29.56 -8.41
C SER A 165 1.33 28.20 -7.84
N THR A 166 0.02 28.02 -7.67
CA THR A 166 -0.64 26.74 -7.37
C THR A 166 -1.51 26.28 -8.54
N SER A 167 -1.36 26.88 -9.71
CA SER A 167 -2.08 26.45 -10.91
C SER A 167 -1.74 25.00 -11.26
N GLY A 168 -2.75 24.20 -11.60
CA GLY A 168 -2.58 22.80 -11.97
C GLY A 168 -2.51 21.82 -10.79
N ILE A 169 -2.55 22.29 -9.54
CA ILE A 169 -2.68 21.42 -8.36
C ILE A 169 -3.90 21.80 -7.52
N THR A 170 -4.55 20.81 -6.92
CA THR A 170 -5.59 21.04 -5.92
C THR A 170 -4.96 21.32 -4.57
N VAL A 171 -5.33 22.44 -3.94
CA VAL A 171 -4.82 22.79 -2.60
C VAL A 171 -5.89 22.51 -1.56
N TYR A 172 -5.60 21.57 -0.67
CA TYR A 172 -6.40 21.17 0.48
C TYR A 172 -5.91 21.86 1.74
N THR A 173 -6.87 22.18 2.61
CA THR A 173 -6.63 22.68 3.98
C THR A 173 -7.43 21.88 5.00
N ASP A 174 -7.90 20.70 4.58
CA ASP A 174 -8.58 19.75 5.45
C ASP A 174 -7.60 19.24 6.51
N LYS A 175 -8.15 18.74 7.61
CA LYS A 175 -7.36 18.17 8.70
C LYS A 175 -7.87 16.77 8.98
N ASP A 176 -6.95 15.87 9.31
CA ASP A 176 -7.33 14.65 9.98
C ASP A 176 -7.77 14.95 11.43
N SER A 177 -8.23 13.91 12.10
CA SER A 177 -8.63 13.91 13.50
C SER A 177 -7.49 14.20 14.49
N GLY A 178 -6.23 14.03 14.07
CA GLY A 178 -5.04 14.49 14.80
C GLY A 178 -4.71 15.97 14.57
N GLY A 179 -5.46 16.65 13.70
CA GLY A 179 -5.28 18.05 13.35
C GLY A 179 -4.18 18.32 12.32
N ALA A 180 -3.55 17.28 11.77
CA ALA A 180 -2.55 17.39 10.72
C ALA A 180 -3.24 17.62 9.36
N PRO A 181 -2.60 18.37 8.44
CA PRO A 181 -3.18 18.64 7.12
C PRO A 181 -3.45 17.32 6.39
N GLN A 182 -4.56 17.23 5.68
CA GLN A 182 -5.00 16.00 5.02
C GLN A 182 -5.49 16.31 3.61
N CYS A 183 -5.13 15.46 2.65
CA CYS A 183 -5.75 15.50 1.32
C CYS A 183 -7.18 14.98 1.44
N SER A 184 -8.13 15.58 0.72
CA SER A 184 -9.55 15.29 0.92
C SER A 184 -9.86 13.79 0.84
N GLU A 185 -10.40 13.22 1.92
CA GLU A 185 -10.76 11.80 1.99
C GLU A 185 -11.75 11.43 0.88
N ALA A 186 -12.66 12.35 0.56
CA ALA A 186 -13.66 12.22 -0.49
C ALA A 186 -13.07 11.94 -1.89
N CYS A 187 -11.79 12.23 -2.09
CA CYS A 187 -11.05 12.05 -3.35
C CYS A 187 -9.90 11.03 -3.24
N GLY A 188 -9.64 10.48 -2.05
CA GLY A 188 -8.53 9.58 -1.84
C GLY A 188 -8.92 8.13 -2.11
N ARG A 189 -8.18 7.45 -2.98
CA ARG A 189 -8.43 6.05 -3.31
C ARG A 189 -8.42 5.12 -2.11
N PHE A 190 -7.55 5.41 -1.14
CA PHE A 190 -7.49 4.68 0.13
C PHE A 190 -8.87 4.59 0.82
N PHE A 191 -9.66 5.67 0.76
CA PHE A 191 -11.01 5.74 1.34
C PHE A 191 -12.09 5.21 0.40
N HIS A 192 -11.80 5.14 -0.90
CA HIS A 192 -12.73 4.78 -1.98
C HIS A 192 -12.23 3.56 -2.78
N GLN A 193 -11.87 2.48 -2.08
CA GLN A 193 -11.41 1.22 -2.70
C GLN A 193 -12.52 0.52 -3.52
N ASP A 194 -13.78 0.93 -3.33
CA ASP A 194 -14.93 0.54 -4.15
C ASP A 194 -14.99 1.27 -5.51
N GLY A 195 -14.10 2.25 -5.73
CA GLY A 195 -14.05 3.09 -6.93
C GLY A 195 -15.13 4.18 -6.97
N ASN A 196 -15.86 4.41 -5.87
CA ASN A 196 -16.96 5.37 -5.83
C ASN A 196 -16.50 6.76 -5.38
N TYR A 197 -16.17 7.61 -6.34
CA TYR A 197 -15.74 8.99 -6.10
C TYR A 197 -16.86 10.04 -6.20
N ASN A 198 -18.13 9.66 -5.97
CA ASN A 198 -19.26 10.60 -6.10
C ASN A 198 -19.18 11.79 -5.12
N SER A 199 -18.48 11.62 -3.99
CA SER A 199 -18.19 12.67 -3.02
C SER A 199 -17.01 13.57 -3.42
N CYS A 200 -16.15 13.14 -4.36
CA CYS A 200 -15.00 13.92 -4.78
C CYS A 200 -15.44 15.08 -5.68
N PRO A 201 -15.05 16.34 -5.40
CA PRO A 201 -15.22 17.43 -6.34
C PRO A 201 -14.51 17.15 -7.68
N GLY A 202 -15.28 17.00 -8.76
CA GLY A 202 -14.79 16.58 -10.08
C GLY A 202 -14.74 15.06 -10.29
N GLY A 203 -15.27 14.29 -9.33
CA GLY A 203 -15.46 12.85 -9.40
C GLY A 203 -14.16 12.08 -9.59
N ALA A 204 -14.26 10.92 -10.22
CA ALA A 204 -13.12 10.03 -10.48
C ALA A 204 -12.01 10.70 -11.33
N ALA A 205 -12.27 11.78 -12.07
CA ALA A 205 -11.20 12.45 -12.82
C ALA A 205 -10.21 13.22 -11.92
N ASN A 206 -10.66 13.61 -10.72
CA ASN A 206 -9.90 14.46 -9.79
C ASN A 206 -9.40 13.71 -8.55
N HIS A 207 -9.58 12.39 -8.49
CA HIS A 207 -9.09 11.57 -7.38
C HIS A 207 -7.55 11.51 -7.35
N TYR A 208 -7.02 11.16 -6.16
CA TYR A 208 -5.63 10.77 -6.00
C TYR A 208 -5.54 9.32 -5.54
N ASP A 209 -4.54 8.60 -6.03
CA ASP A 209 -4.28 7.19 -5.71
C ASP A 209 -3.50 7.05 -4.41
N GLN A 210 -2.54 7.95 -4.18
CA GLN A 210 -1.57 7.84 -3.08
C GLN A 210 -1.29 9.20 -2.43
N SER A 211 -0.81 9.18 -1.21
CA SER A 211 -0.42 10.36 -0.45
C SER A 211 1.06 10.29 -0.05
N LEU A 212 1.83 11.34 -0.34
CA LEU A 212 3.20 11.50 0.13
C LEU A 212 3.21 12.46 1.33
N TRP A 213 3.45 11.92 2.52
CA TRP A 213 3.45 12.68 3.76
C TRP A 213 4.88 13.11 4.06
N LEU A 214 5.10 14.42 4.07
CA LEU A 214 6.40 15.01 4.40
C LEU A 214 6.27 15.67 5.78
N THR A 215 6.74 14.96 6.80
CA THR A 215 6.51 15.27 8.21
C THR A 215 7.75 15.84 8.89
N ASP A 216 7.62 16.99 9.53
CA ASP A 216 8.68 17.58 10.38
C ASP A 216 9.07 16.60 11.50
N GLY A 217 10.37 16.29 11.61
CA GLY A 217 10.90 15.51 12.73
C GLY A 217 10.55 14.02 12.72
N PHE A 218 9.91 13.51 11.65
CA PHE A 218 9.70 12.08 11.48
C PHE A 218 11.03 11.40 11.13
N GLY A 219 11.40 10.38 11.91
CA GLY A 219 12.73 9.80 11.87
C GLY A 219 12.96 8.86 10.69
N GLY A 220 12.02 7.95 10.45
CA GLY A 220 12.17 6.92 9.43
C GLY A 220 11.20 7.05 8.26
N GLY A 221 10.67 5.91 7.85
CA GLY A 221 9.68 5.75 6.80
C GLY A 221 8.44 5.00 7.29
N ALA A 222 7.35 5.13 6.55
CA ALA A 222 6.22 4.21 6.62
C ALA A 222 5.55 4.19 5.24
N GLY A 223 5.15 3.02 4.78
CA GLY A 223 4.72 2.82 3.41
C GLY A 223 3.60 1.80 3.28
N GLY A 224 2.80 1.95 2.23
CA GLY A 224 1.73 1.00 1.95
C GLY A 224 0.95 1.36 0.71
N ASP A 225 -0.26 0.81 0.60
CA ASP A 225 -1.19 1.08 -0.50
C ASP A 225 -1.62 2.56 -0.55
N TRP A 226 -1.72 3.22 0.62
CA TRP A 226 -2.09 4.62 0.74
C TRP A 226 -0.98 5.60 0.31
N GLY A 227 0.26 5.17 0.16
CA GLY A 227 1.42 6.01 -0.18
C GLY A 227 2.60 5.84 0.77
N GLN A 228 3.31 6.94 1.06
CA GLN A 228 4.51 6.94 1.89
C GLN A 228 4.51 8.12 2.87
N ARG A 229 5.10 7.93 4.05
CA ARG A 229 5.43 8.98 5.02
C ARG A 229 6.92 8.97 5.29
N ILE A 230 7.53 10.14 5.24
CA ILE A 230 8.98 10.32 5.42
C ILE A 230 9.25 11.63 6.14
N GLY A 231 10.35 11.68 6.90
CA GLY A 231 10.91 12.91 7.44
C GLY A 231 11.10 13.96 6.36
N ARG A 232 10.46 15.13 6.51
CA ARG A 232 10.57 16.21 5.53
C ARG A 232 12.02 16.68 5.40
N GLU A 233 12.74 16.85 6.50
CA GLU A 233 14.15 17.28 6.51
C GLU A 233 15.02 16.35 5.68
N TYR A 234 14.87 15.04 5.90
CA TYR A 234 15.57 14.00 5.15
C TYR A 234 15.22 14.07 3.66
N PHE A 235 13.92 14.05 3.33
CA PHE A 235 13.47 14.04 1.94
C PHE A 235 13.94 15.29 1.18
N MET A 236 13.77 16.47 1.78
CA MET A 236 14.18 17.74 1.19
C MET A 236 15.71 17.84 1.03
N GLY A 237 16.47 17.30 1.99
CA GLY A 237 17.93 17.20 1.89
C GLY A 237 18.41 16.21 0.82
N ALA A 238 17.58 15.24 0.46
CA ALA A 238 17.88 14.20 -0.52
C ALA A 238 17.35 14.48 -1.94
N LEU A 239 16.79 15.66 -2.22
CA LEU A 239 16.20 15.98 -3.54
C LEU A 239 17.20 15.94 -4.71
N SER A 240 18.50 16.03 -4.45
CA SER A 240 19.56 15.87 -5.46
C SER A 240 20.18 14.48 -5.50
N SER A 241 19.77 13.58 -4.60
CA SER A 241 20.31 12.23 -4.51
C SER A 241 19.74 11.36 -5.63
N SER A 242 20.58 10.53 -6.24
CA SER A 242 20.12 9.56 -7.23
C SER A 242 19.12 8.59 -6.60
N ASN A 243 19.40 8.11 -5.40
CA ASN A 243 18.54 7.20 -4.63
C ASN A 243 18.14 7.88 -3.32
N ILE A 244 16.85 8.00 -3.07
CA ILE A 244 16.31 8.42 -1.78
C ILE A 244 15.98 7.15 -1.02
N HIS A 245 16.95 6.64 -0.26
CA HIS A 245 16.95 5.31 0.36
C HIS A 245 15.62 4.96 1.05
N ILE A 246 15.19 5.74 2.06
CA ILE A 246 13.95 5.45 2.81
C ILE A 246 12.75 5.44 1.86
N LEU A 247 12.64 6.42 0.97
CA LEU A 247 11.53 6.47 0.01
C LEU A 247 11.49 5.25 -0.91
N LEU A 248 12.64 4.75 -1.36
CA LEU A 248 12.69 3.58 -2.23
C LEU A 248 12.18 2.33 -1.50
N HIS A 249 12.52 2.17 -0.22
CA HIS A 249 12.00 1.10 0.63
C HIS A 249 10.48 1.23 0.80
N GLU A 250 9.99 2.40 1.21
CA GLU A 250 8.55 2.61 1.43
C GLU A 250 7.70 2.41 0.17
N MET A 251 8.25 2.76 -1.00
CA MET A 251 7.61 2.47 -2.29
C MET A 251 7.50 0.97 -2.57
N GLY A 252 8.36 0.13 -2.00
CA GLY A 252 8.29 -1.33 -2.09
C GLY A 252 7.02 -1.89 -1.44
N HIS A 253 6.67 -1.40 -0.24
CA HIS A 253 5.45 -1.81 0.45
C HIS A 253 4.18 -1.47 -0.32
N THR A 254 4.17 -0.37 -1.07
CA THR A 254 3.07 -0.05 -2.00
C THR A 254 2.79 -1.19 -2.99
N PHE A 255 3.80 -1.97 -3.36
CA PHE A 255 3.68 -3.13 -4.25
C PHE A 255 3.67 -4.48 -3.54
N GLY A 256 3.48 -4.48 -2.21
CA GLY A 256 3.37 -5.68 -1.39
C GLY A 256 4.70 -6.32 -1.00
N LEU A 257 5.84 -5.63 -1.19
CA LEU A 257 7.11 -6.14 -0.71
C LEU A 257 7.17 -6.06 0.81
N ASP A 258 7.47 -7.17 1.46
CA ASP A 258 7.51 -7.35 2.92
C ASP A 258 8.75 -6.71 3.54
N ASP A 259 8.70 -6.50 4.86
CA ASP A 259 9.84 -6.15 5.68
C ASP A 259 10.66 -7.37 6.10
N PHE A 260 11.94 -7.11 6.40
CA PHE A 260 12.92 -8.17 6.69
C PHE A 260 13.69 -7.94 7.98
N TYR A 261 13.00 -7.75 9.09
CA TYR A 261 13.68 -7.56 10.38
C TYR A 261 13.91 -8.86 11.16
N ASP A 262 12.94 -9.77 11.17
CA ASP A 262 12.98 -10.97 12.02
C ASP A 262 13.52 -12.21 11.28
N TRP A 263 13.64 -12.10 9.97
CA TRP A 263 14.09 -13.18 9.10
C TRP A 263 14.67 -12.62 7.79
N THR A 264 15.62 -13.35 7.20
CA THR A 264 16.15 -13.06 5.87
C THR A 264 16.27 -14.33 5.03
N PRO A 265 16.08 -14.24 3.70
CA PRO A 265 16.23 -15.39 2.82
C PRO A 265 17.70 -15.81 2.70
N SER A 266 17.93 -17.10 2.47
CA SER A 266 19.28 -17.67 2.43
C SER A 266 20.11 -17.11 1.26
N GLY A 267 21.35 -16.72 1.53
CA GLY A 267 22.31 -16.33 0.49
C GLY A 267 22.16 -14.90 -0.04
N VAL A 268 21.28 -14.08 0.55
CA VAL A 268 21.15 -12.65 0.23
C VAL A 268 21.08 -11.86 1.54
N SER A 269 21.93 -10.85 1.68
CA SER A 269 22.08 -10.09 2.92
C SER A 269 22.10 -8.57 2.74
N SER A 270 21.88 -8.09 1.51
CA SER A 270 21.87 -6.65 1.18
C SER A 270 20.88 -6.42 0.05
N PHE A 271 19.76 -5.76 0.36
CA PHE A 271 18.67 -5.43 -0.55
C PHE A 271 17.77 -4.37 0.10
N ILE A 272 17.06 -3.56 -0.68
CA ILE A 272 16.40 -2.34 -0.18
C ILE A 272 15.34 -2.64 0.88
N MET A 273 14.62 -3.75 0.74
CA MET A 273 13.55 -4.15 1.67
C MET A 273 14.09 -4.72 3.00
N LEU A 274 15.39 -4.97 3.11
CA LEU A 274 16.07 -5.16 4.39
C LEU A 274 16.62 -3.79 4.80
N ALA A 275 15.82 -3.06 5.59
CA ALA A 275 16.09 -1.67 5.96
C ALA A 275 17.54 -1.47 6.42
N GLY A 276 18.18 -0.42 5.89
CA GLY A 276 19.58 -0.12 6.23
C GLY A 276 20.64 -0.99 5.54
N SER A 277 20.29 -2.11 4.88
CA SER A 277 21.30 -3.01 4.28
C SER A 277 21.75 -2.63 2.87
N ALA A 278 20.96 -1.83 2.15
CA ALA A 278 21.27 -1.31 0.83
C ALA A 278 20.66 0.08 0.65
N SER A 279 21.36 1.00 -0.01
CA SER A 279 20.85 2.37 -0.26
C SER A 279 20.16 2.56 -1.62
N GLN A 280 19.93 1.45 -2.34
CA GLN A 280 19.31 1.44 -3.67
C GLN A 280 18.61 0.10 -3.93
N ILE A 281 17.65 0.09 -4.86
CA ILE A 281 17.00 -1.13 -5.36
C ILE A 281 18.07 -2.04 -5.98
N THR A 282 18.20 -3.24 -5.44
CA THR A 282 19.11 -4.29 -5.93
C THR A 282 18.42 -5.21 -6.93
N ASP A 283 19.18 -6.13 -7.52
CA ASP A 283 18.60 -7.15 -8.39
C ASP A 283 17.61 -8.05 -7.65
N PHE A 284 17.88 -8.34 -6.38
CA PHE A 284 16.99 -9.17 -5.58
C PHE A 284 15.63 -8.49 -5.40
N ASP A 285 15.62 -7.19 -5.07
CA ASP A 285 14.40 -6.38 -4.95
C ASP A 285 13.60 -6.33 -6.25
N GLY A 286 14.30 -6.10 -7.37
CA GLY A 286 13.71 -6.11 -8.69
C GLY A 286 13.03 -7.44 -9.05
N TRP A 287 13.64 -8.55 -8.67
CA TRP A 287 13.06 -9.87 -8.86
C TRP A 287 11.92 -10.19 -7.89
N MET A 288 11.95 -9.67 -6.65
CA MET A 288 10.81 -9.75 -5.73
C MET A 288 9.60 -9.00 -6.32
N LEU A 289 9.81 -7.79 -6.85
CA LEU A 289 8.77 -7.02 -7.53
C LEU A 289 8.20 -7.77 -8.74
N ARG A 290 9.06 -8.39 -9.55
CA ARG A 290 8.62 -9.23 -10.68
C ARG A 290 7.82 -10.44 -10.25
N ASN A 291 8.16 -11.06 -9.12
CA ASN A 291 7.43 -12.21 -8.60
C ASN A 291 5.99 -11.82 -8.22
N TRP A 292 5.83 -10.68 -7.55
CA TRP A 292 4.52 -10.11 -7.26
C TRP A 292 3.69 -9.87 -8.52
N TRP A 293 4.27 -9.24 -9.55
CA TRP A 293 3.58 -9.11 -10.84
C TRP A 293 3.21 -10.48 -11.43
N TYR A 294 4.15 -11.42 -11.45
CA TYR A 294 3.96 -12.75 -12.03
C TYR A 294 2.76 -13.47 -11.39
N GLU A 295 2.71 -13.51 -10.06
CA GLU A 295 1.67 -14.23 -9.32
C GLU A 295 0.34 -13.47 -9.33
N LEU A 296 0.36 -12.17 -9.02
CA LEU A 296 -0.85 -11.37 -8.89
C LEU A 296 -1.55 -11.18 -10.23
N SER A 297 -0.82 -10.91 -11.33
CA SER A 297 -1.43 -10.72 -12.65
C SER A 297 -2.14 -11.98 -13.17
N ARG A 298 -1.66 -13.18 -12.81
CA ARG A 298 -2.32 -14.46 -13.10
C ARG A 298 -3.57 -14.63 -12.26
N ASN A 299 -3.46 -14.40 -10.96
CA ASN A 299 -4.59 -14.48 -10.03
C ASN A 299 -5.71 -13.50 -10.42
N ARG A 300 -5.36 -12.29 -10.87
CA ARG A 300 -6.28 -11.23 -11.27
C ARG A 300 -6.80 -11.37 -12.69
N GLY A 301 -6.17 -12.19 -13.54
CA GLY A 301 -6.51 -12.29 -14.96
C GLY A 301 -6.07 -11.11 -15.82
N TRP A 302 -5.12 -10.28 -15.36
CA TRP A 302 -4.65 -9.09 -16.11
C TRP A 302 -3.82 -9.43 -17.37
N ARG A 303 -3.50 -10.71 -17.58
CA ARG A 303 -2.66 -11.17 -18.69
C ARG A 303 -3.43 -11.39 -20.00
N SER A 304 -4.76 -11.26 -20.00
CA SER A 304 -5.58 -11.38 -21.21
C SER A 304 -5.75 -10.02 -21.91
N GLY A 305 -5.04 -9.83 -23.02
CA GLY A 305 -5.12 -8.58 -23.80
C GLY A 305 -4.31 -8.52 -25.09
N GLY A 306 -4.10 -9.65 -25.78
CA GLY A 306 -3.64 -9.67 -27.18
C GLY A 306 -4.74 -9.33 -28.18
N THR A 307 -5.61 -8.36 -27.88
CA THR A 307 -6.55 -7.76 -28.83
C THR A 307 -7.02 -6.43 -28.24
N THR A 308 -6.51 -5.34 -28.79
CA THR A 308 -7.12 -4.01 -28.67
C THR A 308 -8.51 -4.07 -29.33
N PRO A 309 -9.63 -3.78 -28.64
CA PRO A 309 -10.84 -3.42 -29.34
C PRO A 309 -10.61 -2.03 -29.93
N THR A 310 -10.32 -1.97 -31.23
CA THR A 310 -10.45 -0.74 -31.99
C THR A 310 -11.91 -0.35 -31.97
N THR A 311 -12.26 0.69 -31.22
CA THR A 311 -13.58 1.32 -31.27
C THR A 311 -13.71 2.02 -32.62
N THR A 312 -14.09 1.28 -33.67
CA THR A 312 -14.57 1.88 -34.92
C THR A 312 -16.07 2.05 -34.80
N THR A 313 -16.47 3.30 -34.64
CA THR A 313 -17.84 3.79 -34.75
C THR A 313 -18.41 3.42 -36.11
N THR A 314 -19.43 2.57 -36.17
CA THR A 314 -20.42 2.64 -37.25
C THR A 314 -21.80 2.18 -36.78
N SER A 315 -22.77 3.03 -37.04
CA SER A 315 -24.15 2.98 -36.59
C SER A 315 -25.01 2.02 -37.42
N SER A 316 -25.98 1.39 -36.74
CA SER A 316 -27.32 0.98 -37.20
C SER A 316 -27.47 -0.02 -38.36
N ALA A 317 -28.06 -1.18 -38.09
CA ALA A 317 -29.44 -1.51 -38.50
C ALA A 317 -29.90 -2.88 -37.95
N ALA A 318 -31.21 -3.07 -37.94
CA ALA A 318 -31.99 -4.00 -37.13
C ALA A 318 -32.00 -5.50 -37.55
N ASN A 319 -32.43 -6.30 -36.56
CA ASN A 319 -32.90 -7.70 -36.52
C ASN A 319 -33.61 -8.24 -37.79
N PRO A 320 -33.64 -9.58 -38.01
CA PRO A 320 -34.58 -10.43 -37.24
C PRO A 320 -34.11 -11.85 -36.84
N THR A 321 -34.63 -12.25 -35.68
CA THR A 321 -35.14 -13.56 -35.20
C THR A 321 -34.86 -14.84 -36.00
N SER A 322 -34.30 -15.86 -35.34
CA SER A 322 -34.68 -17.27 -35.54
C SER A 322 -34.42 -18.14 -34.29
N THR A 323 -35.47 -18.84 -33.87
CA THR A 323 -35.61 -19.81 -32.78
C THR A 323 -35.14 -21.23 -33.14
N SER A 324 -34.50 -21.93 -32.18
CA SER A 324 -34.59 -23.39 -31.90
C SER A 324 -33.41 -23.75 -30.96
N GLY A 325 -33.48 -24.57 -29.90
CA GLY A 325 -34.47 -25.48 -29.36
C GLY A 325 -33.73 -26.62 -28.62
N GLY A 326 -34.05 -26.87 -27.34
CA GLY A 326 -33.71 -28.08 -26.56
C GLY A 326 -32.22 -28.26 -26.16
N THR A 327 -31.83 -28.89 -25.04
CA THR A 327 -32.53 -29.63 -23.99
C THR A 327 -31.53 -29.80 -22.84
N ALA A 328 -31.97 -29.61 -21.59
CA ALA A 328 -31.25 -30.09 -20.40
C ALA A 328 -31.52 -31.60 -20.21
N PRO A 329 -30.73 -32.28 -19.36
CA PRO A 329 -31.39 -32.81 -18.17
C PRO A 329 -30.61 -32.61 -16.87
N ALA A 330 -31.39 -32.42 -15.81
CA ALA A 330 -30.98 -32.56 -14.42
C ALA A 330 -31.08 -34.02 -13.98
N PHE A 331 -30.22 -34.45 -13.07
CA PHE A 331 -30.53 -35.54 -12.13
C PHE A 331 -29.91 -35.24 -10.77
N VAL A 332 -30.73 -35.37 -9.73
CA VAL A 332 -30.44 -35.15 -8.30
C VAL A 332 -30.62 -36.52 -7.58
N PRO A 333 -30.54 -36.62 -6.24
CA PRO A 333 -29.42 -37.15 -5.47
C PRO A 333 -29.72 -38.53 -4.84
N THR A 334 -28.70 -39.16 -4.26
CA THR A 334 -28.90 -40.19 -3.22
C THR A 334 -28.02 -39.89 -2.01
N GLY A 335 -28.66 -39.59 -0.88
CA GLY A 335 -28.02 -39.54 0.42
C GLY A 335 -28.09 -40.88 1.15
N HIS A 336 -27.26 -41.03 2.19
CA HIS A 336 -27.31 -41.89 3.40
C HIS A 336 -25.95 -41.62 4.10
N GLY A 337 -25.75 -41.47 5.40
CA GLY A 337 -26.59 -41.56 6.60
C GLY A 337 -25.72 -41.22 7.83
N SER A 338 -26.40 -40.92 8.93
CA SER A 338 -25.97 -40.48 10.27
C SER A 338 -24.80 -41.25 10.93
N GLY A 339 -24.03 -40.56 11.78
CA GLY A 339 -23.10 -41.16 12.75
C GLY A 339 -22.49 -40.16 13.74
N ASN A 340 -23.19 -39.91 14.84
CA ASN A 340 -22.72 -39.11 15.99
C ASN A 340 -21.84 -39.98 16.91
N ARG A 341 -20.65 -39.54 17.32
CA ARG A 341 -20.00 -39.97 18.58
C ARG A 341 -18.92 -39.01 19.05
N SER A 342 -19.17 -38.50 20.26
CA SER A 342 -18.27 -37.87 21.22
C SER A 342 -16.97 -38.65 21.46
N GLY A 343 -15.85 -37.92 21.54
CA GLY A 343 -14.57 -38.40 22.03
C GLY A 343 -13.69 -37.22 22.44
N THR A 344 -13.60 -37.01 23.75
CA THR A 344 -12.74 -36.04 24.42
C THR A 344 -11.26 -36.32 24.14
N GLY A 345 -10.55 -35.33 23.62
CA GLY A 345 -9.09 -35.30 23.53
C GLY A 345 -8.60 -33.86 23.60
N GLN A 346 -8.10 -33.46 24.77
CA GLN A 346 -7.40 -32.19 24.93
C GLN A 346 -6.16 -32.18 24.05
N VAL A 347 -6.11 -31.27 23.09
CA VAL A 347 -4.86 -30.78 22.51
C VAL A 347 -4.79 -29.32 22.91
N GLN A 348 -3.92 -29.02 23.88
CA GLN A 348 -3.53 -27.64 24.15
C GLN A 348 -2.81 -27.11 22.90
N ILE A 349 -3.49 -26.27 22.14
CA ILE A 349 -2.84 -25.42 21.15
C ILE A 349 -2.58 -24.09 21.85
N LEU A 350 -1.32 -23.82 22.18
CA LEU A 350 -0.87 -22.46 22.50
C LEU A 350 -1.05 -21.61 21.23
N VAL A 351 -2.20 -20.96 21.10
CA VAL A 351 -2.43 -19.87 20.13
C VAL A 351 -2.73 -18.60 20.92
N GLN A 352 -1.72 -18.01 21.53
CA GLN A 352 -1.86 -16.70 22.16
C GLN A 352 -0.59 -15.86 21.95
N TYR A 353 -0.23 -15.63 20.69
CA TYR A 353 0.72 -14.55 20.34
C TYR A 353 0.35 -13.74 19.08
N PRO A 354 -0.38 -14.24 18.05
CA PRO A 354 -0.64 -13.41 16.86
C PRO A 354 -1.89 -12.50 16.96
N VAL A 355 -2.63 -12.54 18.08
CA VAL A 355 -3.86 -11.71 18.27
C VAL A 355 -3.53 -10.38 18.95
N LEU A 356 -2.53 -10.34 19.85
CA LEU A 356 -2.16 -9.11 20.57
C LEU A 356 -1.39 -8.13 19.68
N GLN A 357 -0.58 -8.62 18.74
CA GLN A 357 0.16 -7.79 17.79
C GLN A 357 -0.76 -7.13 16.73
N ARG A 358 -1.86 -7.80 16.36
CA ARG A 358 -2.91 -7.22 15.51
C ARG A 358 -3.67 -6.08 16.21
N LEU A 359 -3.79 -6.10 17.52
CA LEU A 359 -4.48 -5.06 18.29
C LEU A 359 -3.60 -3.81 18.47
N SER A 360 -2.29 -3.96 18.65
CA SER A 360 -1.37 -2.81 18.76
C SER A 360 -1.34 -2.00 17.45
N ASN A 361 -1.16 -2.67 16.30
CA ASN A 361 -1.11 -1.98 15.00
C ASN A 361 -2.47 -1.35 14.63
N MET A 362 -3.59 -2.00 15.01
CA MET A 362 -4.91 -1.39 14.84
C MET A 362 -5.12 -0.17 15.74
N VAL A 363 -4.51 -0.11 16.92
CA VAL A 363 -4.64 1.02 17.85
C VAL A 363 -3.75 2.19 17.42
N ASP A 364 -2.52 1.96 16.98
CA ASP A 364 -1.67 3.03 16.43
C ASP A 364 -2.23 3.57 15.10
N PHE A 365 -2.82 2.70 14.27
CA PHE A 365 -3.57 3.06 13.07
C PHE A 365 -4.88 3.81 13.39
N ALA A 366 -5.65 3.36 14.38
CA ALA A 366 -6.89 4.03 14.81
C ALA A 366 -6.62 5.36 15.53
N LEU A 367 -5.48 5.52 16.21
CA LEU A 367 -5.06 6.78 16.84
C LEU A 367 -4.43 7.75 15.83
N GLY A 368 -3.69 7.26 14.84
CA GLY A 368 -3.23 8.04 13.69
C GLY A 368 -4.36 8.53 12.78
N LEU A 369 -5.48 7.79 12.75
CA LEU A 369 -6.75 8.19 12.13
C LEU A 369 -7.75 8.80 13.16
N GLY A 370 -7.32 9.05 14.40
CA GLY A 370 -8.04 9.71 15.51
C GLY A 370 -9.44 9.20 15.90
N TYR A 371 -9.64 7.89 15.87
CA TYR A 371 -10.79 7.19 16.45
C TYR A 371 -10.73 6.99 17.99
N GLY A 372 -9.66 7.44 18.65
CA GLY A 372 -9.43 7.24 20.10
C GLY A 372 -10.49 7.86 21.04
N SER A 373 -11.27 8.83 20.55
CA SER A 373 -12.32 9.48 21.33
C SER A 373 -13.60 8.63 21.51
N SER A 374 -13.69 7.46 20.87
CA SER A 374 -14.81 6.52 21.05
C SER A 374 -14.69 5.57 22.26
N LEU A 375 -13.52 5.53 22.93
CA LEU A 375 -13.24 4.59 24.03
C LEU A 375 -13.12 5.23 25.43
N GLY A 376 -13.14 6.57 25.55
CA GLY A 376 -13.31 7.25 26.83
C GLY A 376 -12.24 7.00 27.90
N LEU A 377 -10.98 6.70 27.53
CA LEU A 377 -9.88 6.50 28.48
C LEU A 377 -8.93 7.70 28.48
N SER A 378 -8.60 8.21 29.68
CA SER A 378 -7.61 9.28 29.87
C SER A 378 -6.18 8.71 29.98
N GLU A 379 -5.20 9.51 29.54
CA GLU A 379 -3.76 9.18 29.43
C GLU A 379 -3.13 8.46 30.65
N PRO A 380 -3.46 8.79 31.92
CA PRO A 380 -2.86 8.10 33.09
C PRO A 380 -3.31 6.64 33.25
N SER A 381 -4.42 6.26 32.63
CA SER A 381 -4.99 4.90 32.68
C SER A 381 -4.30 3.93 31.72
N TYR A 382 -3.58 4.46 30.73
CA TYR A 382 -2.96 3.70 29.64
C TYR A 382 -1.60 3.10 30.03
N GLN A 383 -0.77 3.86 30.75
CA GLN A 383 0.53 3.35 31.23
C GLN A 383 0.34 2.22 32.25
N ALA A 384 -0.69 2.30 33.10
CA ALA A 384 -1.03 1.24 34.05
C ALA A 384 -1.53 -0.05 33.36
N LEU A 385 -2.19 0.07 32.20
CA LEU A 385 -2.67 -1.09 31.42
C LEU A 385 -1.52 -1.77 30.66
N ILE A 386 -0.58 -0.98 30.14
CA ILE A 386 0.64 -1.50 29.50
C ILE A 386 1.53 -2.23 30.53
N GLU A 387 1.67 -1.68 31.73
CA GLU A 387 2.50 -2.26 32.80
C GLU A 387 1.88 -3.56 33.37
N GLN A 388 0.54 -3.66 33.43
CA GLN A 388 -0.15 -4.91 33.78
C GLN A 388 -0.04 -5.98 32.68
N LEU A 389 -0.05 -5.60 31.40
CA LEU A 389 0.07 -6.53 30.28
C LEU A 389 1.51 -7.02 30.07
N SER A 390 2.53 -6.24 30.47
CA SER A 390 3.94 -6.63 30.35
C SER A 390 4.42 -7.59 31.44
N HIS A 391 3.73 -7.70 32.57
CA HIS A 391 4.19 -8.50 33.72
C HIS A 391 3.50 -9.86 33.93
N GLY A 392 2.49 -10.22 33.14
CA GLY A 392 2.01 -11.61 33.04
C GLY A 392 1.50 -12.26 34.33
N ASP A 393 1.10 -11.50 35.35
CA ASP A 393 0.66 -12.03 36.64
C ASP A 393 -0.88 -12.05 36.71
N TRP A 394 -1.49 -13.19 36.35
CA TRP A 394 -2.93 -13.42 36.48
C TRP A 394 -3.23 -14.10 37.82
N GLY A 395 -3.24 -13.32 38.90
CA GLY A 395 -3.79 -13.75 40.18
C GLY A 395 -5.32 -13.79 40.12
N PHE A 396 -5.90 -14.97 39.88
CA PHE A 396 -7.32 -15.22 40.15
C PHE A 396 -7.55 -15.14 41.67
N HIS A 397 -8.29 -14.12 42.12
CA HIS A 397 -9.01 -14.18 43.38
C HIS A 397 -10.51 -14.03 43.09
N ASP A 398 -11.21 -15.15 43.18
CA ASP A 398 -12.66 -15.21 43.32
C ASP A 398 -13.10 -14.45 44.58
N THR A 399 -14.04 -13.54 44.42
CA THR A 399 -15.06 -13.28 45.44
C THR A 399 -16.34 -12.77 44.79
N ILE A 400 -17.24 -13.71 44.51
CA ILE A 400 -18.68 -13.45 44.51
C ILE A 400 -19.14 -13.56 45.98
N SER A 401 -19.72 -12.50 46.53
CA SER A 401 -20.75 -12.65 47.56
C SER A 401 -21.68 -11.43 47.65
N SER A 402 -22.96 -11.73 47.37
CA SER A 402 -24.22 -11.05 47.76
C SER A 402 -24.41 -9.57 47.45
#